data_AF-A0A653BXA5-F1
#
_entry.id   AF-A0A653BXA5-F1
#
_cell.length_a   1.000
_cell.length_b   1.000
_cell.length_c   1.000
_cell.angle_alpha   90.00
_cell.angle_beta   90.00
_cell.angle_gamma   90.00
#
_symmetry.space_group_name_H-M   'P 1'
#
loop_
_entity.id
_entity.type
_entity.pdbx_description
1 polymer ?
#
loop_
_entity_poly.entity_id
_entity_poly.type
_entity_poly.pdbx_seq_one_letter_code
_entity_poly.pdbx_strand_id
1 'polypeptide(L)'
;MSLRCEELQVKDRQDCGWPSSNLVFKNIFCAEFMEKSKRPPDETNTGGPVLCNAAQYGIIPYDFHCNRPDGASHNCLYTRVDRMLEFIEESMEEYRLSNSAVHLTNCHSLIYATYLFTLPAVIRNVLL
;
A
#
# COMPACT_ATOMS: atom_id res chain seq x y z
N MET A 1 -11.81 14.90 -15.92
CA MET A 1 -11.86 14.57 -14.49
C MET A 1 -10.75 15.35 -13.81
N SER A 2 -11.01 16.06 -12.72
CA SER A 2 -10.01 16.84 -11.98
C SER A 2 -9.79 16.22 -10.60
N LEU A 3 -8.54 16.22 -10.13
CA LEU A 3 -8.22 15.83 -8.75
C LEU A 3 -8.96 16.76 -7.77
N ARG A 4 -9.49 16.17 -6.70
CA ARG A 4 -10.16 16.89 -5.61
C ARG A 4 -9.46 16.55 -4.29
N CYS A 5 -9.40 17.53 -3.41
CA CYS A 5 -8.95 17.34 -2.03
C CYS A 5 -10.10 17.72 -1.11
N GLU A 6 -10.40 16.84 -0.17
CA GLU A 6 -11.48 17.03 0.78
C GLU A 6 -10.94 16.87 2.19
N GLU A 7 -11.38 17.74 3.09
CA GLU A 7 -10.90 17.74 4.47
C GLU A 7 -11.78 16.88 5.37
N LEU A 8 -11.12 16.07 6.18
CA LEU A 8 -11.73 15.08 7.07
C LEU A 8 -11.41 15.40 8.52
N GLN A 9 -12.38 15.21 9.41
CA GLN A 9 -12.19 15.23 10.85
C GLN A 9 -12.25 13.79 11.38
N VAL A 10 -11.15 13.33 11.98
CA VAL A 10 -11.10 12.03 12.66
C VAL A 10 -12.03 12.05 13.87
N LYS A 11 -12.82 10.98 14.02
CA LYS A 11 -13.79 10.81 15.10
C LYS A 11 -13.38 9.71 16.06
N ASP A 12 -13.82 9.84 17.30
CA ASP A 12 -13.73 8.78 18.27
C ASP A 12 -14.61 7.60 17.86
N ARG A 13 -14.18 6.40 18.24
CA ARG A 13 -14.83 5.14 17.84
C ARG A 13 -16.32 5.12 18.23
N GLN A 14 -16.66 5.66 19.40
CA GLN A 14 -18.04 5.70 19.89
C GLN A 14 -18.94 6.58 19.01
N ASP A 15 -18.39 7.67 18.47
CA ASP A 15 -19.13 8.64 17.65
C ASP A 15 -19.40 8.16 16.23
N CYS A 16 -18.73 7.07 15.83
CA CYS A 16 -18.86 6.52 14.49
C CYS A 16 -20.10 5.66 14.28
N GLY A 17 -20.81 5.28 15.35
CA GLY A 17 -22.08 4.53 15.24
C GLY A 17 -21.94 3.11 14.68
N TRP A 18 -20.72 2.59 14.61
CA TRP A 18 -20.41 1.25 14.10
C TRP A 18 -20.32 0.21 15.26
N PRO A 19 -20.76 -1.05 15.05
CA PRO A 19 -20.76 -2.06 16.11
C PRO A 19 -19.34 -2.27 16.63
N SER A 20 -19.15 -2.11 17.94
CA SER A 20 -17.86 -2.13 18.66
C SER A 20 -17.16 -3.50 18.71
N SER A 21 -17.14 -4.26 17.60
CA SER A 21 -16.34 -5.47 17.51
C SER A 21 -14.85 -5.08 17.55
N ASN A 22 -14.18 -5.46 18.63
CA ASN A 22 -12.85 -4.95 18.99
C ASN A 22 -11.72 -5.32 18.01
N LEU A 23 -11.96 -6.24 17.08
CA LEU A 23 -10.96 -6.72 16.13
C LEU A 23 -10.86 -5.84 14.88
N VAL A 24 -11.98 -5.29 14.41
CA VAL A 24 -12.00 -4.48 13.18
C VAL A 24 -11.34 -3.12 13.44
N PHE A 25 -11.70 -2.45 14.54
CA PHE A 25 -11.24 -1.07 14.84
C PHE A 25 -9.78 -0.89 15.27
N LYS A 26 -8.96 -1.95 15.36
CA LYS A 26 -7.52 -1.75 15.63
C LYS A 26 -6.81 -1.20 14.39
N ASN A 27 -7.22 -1.65 13.21
CA ASN A 27 -6.58 -1.34 11.93
C ASN A 27 -7.43 -0.42 11.04
N ILE A 28 -8.53 0.11 11.59
CA ILE A 28 -9.33 1.13 10.92
C ILE A 28 -9.50 2.35 11.83
N PHE A 29 -9.71 3.50 11.23
CA PHE A 29 -10.18 4.71 11.89
C PHE A 29 -11.41 5.23 11.15
N CYS A 30 -12.10 6.16 11.78
CA CYS A 30 -13.31 6.74 11.25
C CYS A 30 -13.11 8.24 11.17
N ALA A 31 -13.61 8.84 10.09
CA ALA A 31 -13.57 10.27 9.90
C ALA A 31 -14.82 10.76 9.16
N GLU A 32 -15.19 11.99 9.43
CA GLU A 32 -16.28 12.68 8.74
C GLU A 32 -15.77 13.80 7.86
N PHE A 33 -16.48 14.10 6.79
CA PHE A 33 -16.23 15.31 6.01
C PHE A 33 -16.55 16.56 6.84
N MET A 34 -15.59 17.48 6.93
CA MET A 34 -15.82 18.74 7.66
C MET A 34 -16.92 19.58 7.01
N GLU A 35 -17.02 19.54 5.68
CA GLU A 35 -18.09 20.19 4.94
C GLU A 35 -19.11 19.16 4.45
N LYS A 36 -20.37 19.29 4.90
CA LYS A 36 -21.48 18.37 4.59
C LYS A 36 -21.89 18.36 3.11
N SER A 37 -21.51 19.39 2.35
CA SER A 37 -21.81 19.49 0.91
C SER A 37 -20.86 18.61 0.07
N LYS A 38 -19.74 18.17 0.66
CA LYS A 38 -18.72 17.40 -0.04
C LYS A 38 -19.20 15.98 -0.25
N ARG A 39 -18.90 15.48 -1.44
CA ARG A 39 -19.24 14.11 -1.79
C ARG A 39 -18.20 13.17 -1.20
N PRO A 40 -18.63 12.03 -0.63
CA PRO A 40 -17.71 11.00 -0.23
C PRO A 40 -16.90 10.50 -1.44
N PRO A 41 -15.75 9.83 -1.21
CA PRO A 41 -15.00 9.18 -2.27
C PRO A 41 -15.88 8.12 -2.91
N ASP A 42 -15.78 7.99 -4.22
CA ASP A 42 -16.43 6.94 -5.00
C ASP A 42 -15.46 5.78 -5.28
N GLU A 43 -15.93 4.76 -6.01
CA GLU A 43 -15.14 3.58 -6.38
C GLU A 43 -13.81 3.93 -7.09
N THR A 44 -13.74 5.08 -7.77
CA THR A 44 -12.53 5.51 -8.48
C THR A 44 -11.43 6.03 -7.55
N ASN A 45 -11.77 6.32 -6.29
CA ASN A 45 -10.84 6.78 -5.27
C ASN A 45 -10.40 5.65 -4.33
N THR A 46 -10.99 4.46 -4.44
CA THR A 46 -10.62 3.27 -3.66
C THR A 46 -9.12 2.97 -3.78
N GLY A 47 -8.49 2.65 -2.65
CA GLY A 47 -7.04 2.43 -2.55
C GLY A 47 -6.24 3.75 -2.49
N GLY A 48 -6.90 4.89 -2.70
CA GLY A 48 -6.29 6.21 -2.63
C GLY A 48 -5.87 6.62 -1.21
N PRO A 49 -4.99 7.62 -1.10
CA PRO A 49 -4.41 8.03 0.17
C PRO A 49 -5.33 8.94 0.98
N VAL A 50 -5.29 8.78 2.30
CA VAL A 50 -5.71 9.81 3.26
C VAL A 50 -4.46 10.37 3.92
N LEU A 51 -4.28 11.70 3.83
CA LEU A 51 -3.08 12.38 4.30
C LEU A 51 -3.33 13.09 5.63
N CYS A 52 -2.33 13.08 6.51
CA CYS A 52 -2.25 13.89 7.72
C CYS A 52 -0.82 14.43 7.84
N ASN A 53 -0.63 15.76 7.93
CA ASN A 53 0.70 16.39 7.98
C ASN A 53 1.66 15.91 6.89
N ALA A 54 1.17 15.83 5.64
CA ALA A 54 1.90 15.32 4.47
C ALA A 54 2.36 13.85 4.55
N ALA A 55 1.98 13.10 5.58
CA ALA A 55 2.16 11.66 5.68
C ALA A 55 0.87 10.92 5.32
N GLN A 56 0.99 9.77 4.65
CA GLN A 56 -0.16 8.91 4.42
C GLN A 56 -0.56 8.23 5.72
N TYR A 57 -1.71 8.61 6.26
CA TYR A 57 -2.25 8.07 7.49
C TYR A 57 -3.26 6.95 7.23
N GLY A 58 -3.94 7.00 6.07
CA GLY A 58 -4.97 6.04 5.73
C GLY A 58 -5.07 5.66 4.26
N ILE A 59 -5.91 4.66 4.03
CA ILE A 59 -6.29 4.16 2.71
C ILE A 59 -7.82 4.15 2.61
N ILE A 60 -8.34 4.62 1.48
CA ILE A 60 -9.77 4.61 1.14
C ILE A 60 -10.20 3.15 0.83
N PRO A 61 -11.05 2.48 1.64
CA PRO A 61 -11.51 1.11 1.35
C PRO A 61 -12.36 0.99 0.08
N TYR A 62 -12.62 -0.24 -0.38
CA TYR A 62 -13.52 -0.52 -1.51
C TYR A 62 -14.99 -0.39 -1.12
N ASP A 63 -15.36 -0.94 0.03
CA ASP A 63 -16.74 -0.92 0.52
C ASP A 63 -16.98 0.34 1.37
N PHE A 64 -17.09 1.48 0.67
CA PHE A 64 -17.24 2.80 1.26
C PHE A 64 -18.66 3.00 1.81
N HIS A 65 -19.02 2.25 2.85
CA HIS A 65 -20.22 2.52 3.61
C HIS A 65 -19.98 3.75 4.50
N CYS A 66 -20.13 4.95 3.93
CA CYS A 66 -20.38 6.16 4.73
C CYS A 66 -21.84 6.16 5.18
N ASN A 67 -22.24 5.13 5.95
CA ASN A 67 -23.62 4.92 6.35
C ASN A 67 -23.77 5.08 7.86
N ARG A 68 -24.65 6.00 8.25
CA ARG A 68 -25.26 6.06 9.59
C ARG A 68 -26.31 4.93 9.69
N PRO A 69 -26.45 4.25 10.84
CA PRO A 69 -27.66 3.46 11.14
C PRO A 69 -28.97 4.27 11.04
N ASP A 70 -28.90 5.59 11.09
CA ASP A 70 -30.00 6.58 11.09
C ASP A 70 -29.95 7.55 9.88
N GLY A 71 -29.20 7.23 8.82
CA GLY A 71 -29.26 7.93 7.52
C GLY A 71 -28.63 9.32 7.42
N ALA A 72 -27.95 9.84 8.44
CA ALA A 72 -27.46 11.23 8.43
C ALA A 72 -25.92 11.47 8.39
N SER A 73 -25.02 10.47 8.51
CA SER A 73 -23.58 10.73 8.77
C SER A 73 -22.78 10.43 7.55
N HIS A 74 -21.84 11.34 7.34
CA HIS A 74 -20.72 11.19 6.44
C HIS A 74 -19.52 10.56 7.17
N ASN A 75 -19.76 9.78 8.25
CA ASN A 75 -18.70 9.03 8.92
C ASN A 75 -18.31 7.86 8.03
N CYS A 76 -17.08 7.88 7.55
CA CYS A 76 -16.54 6.84 6.70
C CYS A 76 -15.41 6.12 7.45
N LEU A 77 -15.24 4.84 7.19
CA LEU A 77 -14.16 4.04 7.74
C LEU A 77 -12.97 4.03 6.78
N TYR A 78 -11.77 4.04 7.33
CA TYR A 78 -10.51 4.09 6.59
C TYR A 78 -9.51 3.13 7.23
N THR A 79 -8.66 2.50 6.41
CA THR A 79 -7.58 1.66 6.94
C THR A 79 -6.50 2.53 7.58
N ARG A 80 -5.91 2.08 8.70
CA ARG A 80 -4.79 2.74 9.39
C ARG A 80 -3.44 2.25 8.87
N VAL A 81 -2.72 3.11 8.15
CA VAL A 81 -1.39 2.77 7.62
C VAL A 81 -0.37 2.61 8.74
N ASP A 82 -0.45 3.45 9.78
CA ASP A 82 0.51 3.44 10.89
C ASP A 82 0.49 2.14 11.72
N ARG A 83 -0.60 1.38 11.65
CA ARG A 83 -0.73 0.05 12.29
C ARG A 83 -0.18 -1.09 11.44
N MET A 84 0.20 -0.81 10.20
CA MET A 84 0.66 -1.80 9.23
C MET A 84 2.12 -1.57 8.81
N LEU A 85 2.84 -0.63 9.42
CA LEU A 85 4.19 -0.26 9.01
C LEU A 85 5.16 -1.44 9.04
N GLU A 86 5.11 -2.27 10.08
CA GLU A 86 5.94 -3.48 10.19
C GLU A 86 5.72 -4.41 8.99
N PHE A 87 4.46 -4.78 8.72
CA PHE A 87 4.10 -5.58 7.55
C PHE A 87 4.54 -4.95 6.24
N ILE A 88 4.39 -3.63 6.08
CA ILE A 88 4.77 -2.90 4.87
C ILE A 88 6.29 -2.94 4.69
N GLU A 89 7.06 -2.68 5.75
CA GLU A 89 8.52 -2.66 5.73
C GLU A 89 9.07 -4.05 5.40
N GLU A 90 8.59 -5.09 6.07
CA GLU A 90 8.97 -6.49 5.84
C GLU A 90 8.65 -6.93 4.40
N SER A 91 7.44 -6.66 3.93
CA SER A 91 7.01 -7.02 2.57
C SER A 91 7.86 -6.31 1.50
N MET A 92 8.20 -5.04 1.74
CA MET A 92 9.03 -4.27 0.82
C MET A 92 10.50 -4.70 0.85
N GLU A 93 11.01 -5.14 1.99
CA GLU A 93 12.35 -5.72 2.11
C GLU A 93 12.43 -7.07 1.38
N GLU A 94 11.48 -7.97 1.61
CA GLU A 94 11.39 -9.25 0.92
C GLU A 94 11.31 -9.06 -0.60
N TYR A 95 10.50 -8.10 -1.06
CA TYR A 95 10.39 -7.76 -2.48
C TYR A 95 11.71 -7.22 -3.06
N ARG A 96 12.46 -6.40 -2.31
CA ARG A 96 13.78 -5.90 -2.74
C ARG A 96 14.80 -7.03 -2.83
N LEU A 97 14.82 -7.94 -1.85
CA LEU A 97 15.75 -9.06 -1.81
C LEU A 97 15.47 -10.07 -2.92
N SER A 98 14.20 -10.42 -3.15
CA SER A 98 13.82 -11.32 -4.25
C SER A 98 14.17 -10.75 -5.62
N ASN A 99 13.90 -9.47 -5.89
CA ASN A 99 14.30 -8.82 -7.13
C ASN A 99 15.83 -8.73 -7.30
N SER A 100 16.57 -8.50 -6.21
CA SER A 100 18.04 -8.48 -6.24
C SER A 100 18.62 -9.88 -6.48
N ALA A 101 18.01 -10.93 -5.92
CA ALA A 101 18.39 -12.32 -6.15
C ALA A 101 18.14 -12.75 -7.60
N VAL A 102 17.05 -12.31 -8.23
CA VAL A 102 16.80 -12.47 -9.68
C VAL A 102 17.91 -11.80 -10.51
N HIS A 103 18.48 -10.70 -10.02
CA HIS A 103 19.61 -10.03 -10.67
C HIS A 103 20.93 -10.82 -10.53
N LEU A 104 21.13 -11.51 -9.40
CA LEU A 104 22.31 -12.34 -9.14
C LEU A 104 22.27 -13.69 -9.89
N THR A 105 21.10 -14.33 -10.03
CA THR A 105 20.96 -15.58 -10.80
C THR A 105 21.18 -15.36 -12.30
N ASN A 106 20.77 -14.19 -12.83
CA ASN A 106 21.10 -13.77 -14.20
C ASN A 106 22.61 -13.52 -14.36
N CYS A 107 23.28 -12.98 -13.33
CA CYS A 107 24.72 -12.72 -13.37
C CYS A 107 25.55 -14.02 -13.31
N HIS A 108 25.19 -14.97 -12.44
CA HIS A 108 25.85 -16.29 -12.39
C HIS A 108 25.74 -17.08 -13.70
N SER A 109 24.57 -17.02 -14.36
CA SER A 109 24.36 -17.68 -15.66
C SER A 109 25.23 -17.06 -16.77
N LEU A 110 25.37 -15.73 -16.78
CA LEU A 110 26.25 -15.01 -17.70
C LEU A 110 27.73 -15.31 -17.44
N ILE A 111 28.14 -15.36 -16.17
CA ILE A 111 29.50 -15.74 -15.78
C ILE A 111 29.81 -17.17 -16.28
N TYR A 112 28.93 -18.14 -16.01
CA TYR A 112 29.12 -19.52 -16.46
C TYR A 112 29.19 -19.64 -18.00
N ALA A 113 28.33 -18.91 -18.72
CA ALA A 113 28.36 -18.84 -20.18
C ALA A 113 29.69 -18.24 -20.69
N THR A 114 30.16 -17.12 -20.13
CA THR A 114 31.44 -16.50 -20.55
C THR A 114 32.66 -17.40 -20.27
N TYR A 115 32.70 -18.13 -19.15
CA TYR A 115 33.75 -19.13 -18.90
C TYR A 115 33.70 -20.29 -19.91
N LEU A 116 32.51 -20.80 -20.24
CA LEU A 116 32.33 -21.84 -21.26
C LEU A 116 32.76 -21.39 -22.67
N PHE A 117 32.55 -20.12 -23.03
CA PHE A 117 32.96 -19.58 -24.33
C PHE A 117 34.43 -19.14 -24.41
N THR A 118 35.11 -18.91 -23.28
CA THR A 118 36.53 -18.53 -23.24
C THR A 118 37.49 -19.72 -23.09
N LEU A 119 37.02 -20.82 -22.50
CA LEU A 119 37.81 -22.06 -22.36
C LEU A 119 38.31 -22.69 -23.69
N PRO A 120 37.64 -22.54 -24.86
CA PRO A 120 38.19 -23.06 -26.12
C PRO A 120 39.32 -22.20 -26.72
N ALA A 121 39.50 -20.95 -26.28
CA ALA A 121 40.43 -20.02 -26.93
C ALA A 121 41.87 -20.11 -26.38
N VAL A 122 42.05 -20.52 -25.12
CA VAL A 122 43.39 -20.58 -24.49
C VAL A 122 44.13 -21.88 -24.83
N ILE A 123 43.42 -22.97 -25.13
CA ILE A 123 44.05 -24.28 -25.39
C ILE A 123 44.55 -24.42 -26.85
N ARG A 124 44.14 -23.54 -27.78
CA ARG A 124 44.55 -23.64 -29.19
C ARG A 124 45.92 -23.02 -29.52
N ASN A 125 46.55 -22.30 -28.59
CA ASN A 125 47.88 -21.70 -28.78
C ASN A 125 49.01 -22.42 -28.00
N VAL A 126 48.76 -23.61 -27.46
CA VAL A 126 49.79 -24.43 -26.77
C VAL A 126 50.10 -25.73 -27.53
N LEU A 127 49.51 -25.95 -28.72
CA LEU A 127 49.68 -27.16 -29.54
C LEU A 127 49.96 -26.88 -31.03
N LEU A 128 50.63 -25.78 -31.37
CA LEU A 128 51.26 -25.57 -32.67
C LEU A 128 52.71 -25.08 -32.49
#